data_AF-A0A6B3EFG6-F1
#
_entry.id   AF-A0A6B3EFG6-F1
#
_cell.length_a   1.000
_cell.length_b   1.000
_cell.length_c   1.000
_cell.angle_alpha   90.00
_cell.angle_beta   90.00
_cell.angle_gamma   90.00
#
_symmetry.space_group_name_H-M   'P 1'
#
loop_
_entity.id
_entity.type
_entity.pdbx_description
1 polymer ?
#
loop_
_entity_poly.entity_id
_entity_poly.type
_entity_poly.pdbx_seq_one_letter_code
_entity_poly.pdbx_strand_id
1 'polypeptide(L)' 'ALAVGGPRPRALLTLLLLDEGRVVPAEHLLRGVYGEQPPEGARNALQSQVSRLRRSIAATGAEVTHVAPGYRLRIPD' A
#
# COMPACT_ATOMS: atom_id res chain seq x y z
N ALA A 1 -11.87 -2.29 15.23
CA ALA A 1 -11.88 -2.29 13.74
C ALA A 1 -10.70 -1.46 13.25
N LEU A 2 -9.98 -1.92 12.22
CA LEU A 2 -8.81 -1.21 11.68
C LEU A 2 -9.26 0.06 10.95
N ALA A 3 -8.86 1.24 11.42
CA ALA A 3 -9.16 2.50 10.75
C ALA A 3 -8.18 2.72 9.58
N VAL A 4 -8.47 2.10 8.43
CA VAL A 4 -7.60 2.20 7.23
C VAL A 4 -7.65 3.60 6.61
N GLY A 5 -8.73 4.35 6.82
CA GLY A 5 -8.92 5.70 6.29
C GLY A 5 -9.79 5.74 5.02
N GLY A 6 -9.56 6.73 4.17
CA GLY A 6 -10.34 6.99 2.95
C GLY A 6 -10.12 5.98 1.80
N PRO A 7 -10.65 6.26 0.59
CA PRO A 7 -10.63 5.32 -0.53
C PRO A 7 -9.20 4.92 -0.96
N ARG A 8 -8.24 5.84 -0.94
CA ARG A 8 -6.86 5.57 -1.38
C ARG A 8 -6.09 4.61 -0.45
N PRO A 9 -6.03 4.82 0.88
CA PRO A 9 -5.48 3.82 1.80
C PRO A 9 -6.15 2.45 1.69
N ARG A 10 -7.47 2.40 1.52
CA ARG A 10 -8.20 1.14 1.33
C ARG A 10 -7.78 0.45 0.04
N ALA A 11 -7.74 1.16 -1.09
CA ALA A 11 -7.27 0.61 -2.36
C ALA A 11 -5.84 0.07 -2.26
N LEU A 12 -4.92 0.84 -1.65
CA LEU A 12 -3.54 0.40 -1.44
C LEU A 12 -3.48 -0.89 -0.61
N LEU A 13 -4.21 -0.95 0.51
CA LEU A 13 -4.25 -2.15 1.34
C LEU A 13 -4.86 -3.34 0.59
N THR A 14 -5.96 -3.13 -0.15
CA THR A 14 -6.60 -4.18 -0.94
C THR A 14 -5.65 -4.78 -1.98
N LEU A 15 -4.93 -3.95 -2.75
CA LEU A 15 -3.97 -4.43 -3.74
C LEU A 15 -2.86 -5.26 -3.11
N LEU A 16 -2.36 -4.85 -1.93
CA LEU A 16 -1.34 -5.58 -1.21
C LEU A 16 -1.86 -6.88 -0.57
N LEU A 17 -3.13 -6.92 -0.17
CA LEU A 17 -3.77 -8.12 0.39
C LEU A 17 -4.05 -9.18 -0.68
N LEU A 18 -4.41 -8.76 -1.89
CA LEU A 18 -4.62 -9.67 -3.03
C LEU A 18 -3.36 -10.46 -3.38
N ASP A 19 -2.19 -9.84 -3.14
CA ASP A 19 -0.87 -10.39 -3.41
C ASP A 19 -0.05 -10.54 -2.11
N GLU A 20 -0.70 -10.99 -1.02
CA GLU A 20 -0.04 -11.23 0.26
C GLU A 20 1.23 -12.10 0.07
N GLY A 21 2.31 -11.71 0.75
CA GLY A 21 3.61 -12.37 0.67
C GLY A 21 4.41 -12.07 -0.61
N ARG A 22 3.81 -11.46 -1.64
CA ARG A 22 4.44 -11.15 -2.93
C ARG A 22 4.74 -9.65 -3.07
N VAL A 23 5.67 -9.34 -3.97
CA VAL A 23 6.01 -7.95 -4.30
C VAL A 23 5.03 -7.43 -5.34
N VAL A 24 4.28 -6.38 -5.01
CA VAL A 24 3.45 -5.63 -5.95
C VAL A 24 4.25 -4.42 -6.47
N PRO A 25 4.49 -4.29 -7.79
CA PRO A 25 5.25 -3.19 -8.35
C PRO A 25 4.64 -1.82 -8.01
N ALA A 26 5.48 -0.82 -7.76
CA ALA A 26 5.01 0.52 -7.41
C ALA A 26 4.11 1.14 -8.49
N GLU A 27 4.38 0.89 -9.77
CA GLU A 27 3.55 1.37 -10.89
C GLU A 27 2.14 0.74 -10.89
N HIS A 28 2.01 -0.53 -10.51
CA HIS A 28 0.70 -1.17 -10.35
C HIS A 28 -0.05 -0.49 -9.21
N LEU A 29 0.60 -0.29 -8.06
CA LEU A 29 -0.02 0.38 -6.92
C LEU A 29 -0.44 1.82 -7.26
N LEU A 30 0.37 2.56 -8.03
CA LEU A 30 0.02 3.89 -8.50
C LEU A 30 -1.26 3.88 -9.35
N ARG A 31 -1.31 3.02 -10.36
CA ARG A 31 -2.49 2.88 -11.22
C ARG A 31 -3.73 2.46 -10.42
N GLY A 32 -3.59 1.50 -9.51
CA GLY A 32 -4.72 1.04 -8.71
C GLY A 32 -5.22 2.06 -7.68
N VAL A 33 -4.34 2.92 -7.15
CA VAL A 33 -4.70 3.94 -6.15
C VAL A 33 -5.21 5.24 -6.78
N TYR A 34 -4.68 5.63 -7.94
CA TYR A 34 -4.95 6.91 -8.57
C TYR A 34 -5.63 6.83 -9.95
N GLY A 35 -5.75 5.63 -10.53
CA GLY A 35 -6.27 5.46 -11.88
C GLY A 35 -5.33 6.02 -12.95
N GLU A 36 -5.91 6.45 -14.06
CA GLU A 36 -5.18 6.97 -15.23
C GLU A 36 -4.65 8.40 -15.06
N GLN A 37 -5.03 9.10 -13.99
CA GLN A 37 -4.64 10.50 -13.74
C GLN A 37 -3.99 10.65 -12.36
N PRO A 38 -2.74 10.15 -12.18
CA PRO A 38 -2.02 10.33 -10.94
C PRO A 38 -1.63 11.80 -10.70
N PRO A 39 -1.49 12.22 -9.44
CA PRO A 39 -1.02 13.57 -9.12
C PRO A 39 0.44 13.76 -9.55
N GLU A 40 0.86 15.01 -9.67
CA GLU A 40 2.28 15.34 -9.76
C GLU A 40 3.03 14.76 -8.55
N GLY A 41 4.20 14.15 -8.79
CA GLY A 41 4.94 13.48 -7.72
C GLY A 41 4.27 12.21 -7.19
N ALA A 42 3.49 11.49 -8.02
CA ALA A 42 2.74 10.29 -7.65
C ALA A 42 3.53 9.28 -6.80
N ARG A 43 4.81 9.06 -7.10
CA ARG A 43 5.70 8.20 -6.31
C ARG A 43 5.84 8.65 -4.85
N ASN A 44 6.02 9.95 -4.62
CA ASN A 44 6.07 10.53 -3.27
C ASN A 44 4.71 10.42 -2.58
N ALA A 45 3.63 10.59 -3.35
CA ALA A 45 2.28 10.41 -2.85
C ALA A 45 2.02 8.95 -2.41
N LEU A 46 2.45 7.96 -3.19
CA LEU A 46 2.39 6.54 -2.84
C LEU A 46 3.21 6.24 -1.59
N GLN A 47 4.46 6.71 -1.50
CA GLN A 47 5.29 6.55 -0.30
C GLN A 47 4.60 7.12 0.94
N SER A 48 3.93 8.26 0.80
CA SER A 48 3.15 8.88 1.87
C SER A 48 1.92 8.04 2.25
N GLN A 49 1.24 7.40 1.29
CA GLN A 49 0.15 6.46 1.58
C GLN A 49 0.66 5.20 2.29
N VAL A 50 1.79 4.62 1.84
CA VAL A 50 2.43 3.47 2.49
C VAL A 50 2.85 3.81 3.93
N SER A 51 3.42 5.00 4.15
CA SER A 51 3.78 5.47 5.49
C SER A 51 2.56 5.57 6.42
N ARG A 52 1.43 6.07 5.93
CA ARG A 52 0.16 6.10 6.69
C ARG A 52 -0.38 4.69 6.93
N LEU A 53 -0.35 3.83 5.93
CA LEU A 53 -0.81 2.44 6.03
C LEU A 53 -0.03 1.67 7.10
N ARG A 54 1.31 1.77 7.09
CA ARG A 54 2.17 1.17 8.12
C ARG A 54 1.75 1.56 9.54
N ARG A 55 1.43 2.84 9.75
CA ARG A 55 0.94 3.32 11.05
C ARG A 55 -0.43 2.74 11.41
N SER A 56 -1.34 2.61 10.45
CA SER A 56 -2.68 2.07 10.73
C SER A 56 -2.68 0.57 11.01
N ILE A 57 -1.76 -0.19 10.41
CA ILE A 57 -1.66 -1.65 10.60
C ILE A 57 -0.68 -2.09 11.70
N ALA A 58 0.09 -1.17 12.31
CA ALA A 58 1.17 -1.52 13.23
C ALA A 58 0.75 -2.45 14.38
N ALA A 59 -0.47 -2.29 14.91
CA ALA A 59 -0.99 -3.10 16.00
C ALA A 59 -1.44 -4.51 15.58
N THR A 60 -1.49 -4.82 14.28
CA THR A 60 -1.97 -6.12 13.77
C THR A 60 -0.85 -7.14 13.59
N GLY A 61 0.41 -6.71 13.71
CA GLY A 61 1.57 -7.53 13.35
C GLY A 61 1.82 -7.64 11.83
N ALA A 62 0.90 -7.18 10.99
CA ALA A 62 1.12 -7.13 9.54
C ALA A 62 2.16 -6.07 9.17
N GLU A 63 3.02 -6.40 8.20
CA GLU A 63 4.16 -5.57 7.83
C GLU A 63 4.15 -5.25 6.33
N VAL A 64 4.23 -3.96 5.98
CA VAL A 64 4.46 -3.52 4.60
C VAL A 64 5.93 -3.15 4.44
N THR A 65 6.67 -3.86 3.59
CA THR A 65 8.09 -3.62 3.30
C THR A 65 8.29 -3.10 1.88
N HIS A 66 9.32 -2.28 1.66
CA HIS A 66 9.74 -1.92 0.31
C HIS A 66 10.73 -2.99 -0.17
N VAL A 67 10.40 -3.62 -1.29
CA VAL A 67 11.23 -4.64 -1.93
C VAL A 67 11.20 -4.34 -3.42
N ALA A 68 12.34 -3.95 -4.00
CA ALA A 68 12.37 -3.53 -5.40
C ALA A 68 11.76 -4.61 -6.32
N PRO A 69 10.88 -4.23 -7.27
CA PRO A 69 10.56 -2.87 -7.71
C PRO A 69 9.32 -2.22 -7.02
N GLY A 70 8.89 -2.70 -5.85
CA GLY A 70 7.68 -2.18 -5.20
C GLY A 70 7.54 -2.50 -3.71
N TYR A 71 6.36 -2.94 -3.30
CA TYR A 71 6.03 -3.17 -1.90
C TYR A 71 5.42 -4.55 -1.70
N ARG A 72 5.67 -5.12 -0.52
CA ARG A 72 5.11 -6.40 -0.09
C ARG A 72 4.43 -6.23 1.25
N LEU A 73 3.22 -6.77 1.39
CA LEU A 73 2.56 -6.97 2.67
C LEU A 73 2.79 -8.41 3.12
N ARG A 74 3.11 -8.60 4.40
CA ARG A 74 3.09 -9.90 5.07
C ARG A 74 2.15 -9.84 6.26
N ILE A 75 1.35 -10.88 6.46
CA ILE A 75 0.50 -11.04 7.65
C ILE A 75 1.16 -12.09 8.55
N PRO A 76 1.15 -11.91 9.89
CA PRO A 76 1.60 -12.95 10.81
C PRO A 76 0.73 -14.22 10.68
N ASP A 77 1.35 -15.39 10.90
CA ASP A 77 0.68 -16.69 10.93
C ASP A 77 -0.38 -16.79 12.05
#